data_AF-A0A2T4TV28-F1
#
_entry.id   AF-A0A2T4TV28-F1
#
_cell.length_a   1.000
_cell.length_b   1.000
_cell.length_c   1.000
_cell.angle_alpha   90.00
_cell.angle_beta   90.00
_cell.angle_gamma   90.00
#
_symmetry.space_group_name_H-M   'P 1'
#
loop_
_entity.id
_entity.type
_entity.pdbx_description
1 polymer ?
#
loop_
_entity_poly.entity_id
_entity_poly.type
_entity_poly.pdbx_seq_one_letter_code
_entity_poly.pdbx_strand_id
1 'polypeptide(L)'
;MLPTGPTITEQRWVPFALSRWVPFALSKRLNIGIANATGEIIMRMDAHSTYPPSYVSGLVGWLERTHADNVGGVWITVPARQTLVAEAIALALSNPFGVGNACFRIGVKEPRWVDTVPFGCYRREVFDHVGMFDERLVRNQDIEFNSRLRGAGGKIFLTPEIYSYYYCRVGLWGLWKQNFQNGQWNIYTIALTGWSLSWRHFLPLGFVAGLVGSGGLALEFPTFVWLFGAIVVAYLVSAMTAALGSSKGRHASLRVLLPVVFLVLHLSYGLGSLWGITTLARVWRYGN
;
A
#
# COMPACT_ATOMS: atom_id res chain seq x y z
N MET A 1 17.19 -5.66 -28.48
CA MET A 1 15.89 -4.99 -28.64
C MET A 1 15.00 -5.44 -27.51
N LEU A 2 14.68 -4.55 -26.57
CA LEU A 2 13.73 -4.83 -25.48
C LEU A 2 12.31 -4.83 -26.08
N PRO A 3 11.38 -5.68 -25.61
CA PRO A 3 10.03 -5.71 -26.15
C PRO A 3 9.30 -4.43 -25.76
N THR A 4 8.79 -3.71 -26.75
CA THR A 4 7.84 -2.61 -26.57
C THR A 4 6.57 -3.15 -25.94
N GLY A 5 6.21 -2.64 -24.76
CA GLY A 5 4.93 -2.96 -24.11
C GLY A 5 3.72 -2.58 -24.98
N PRO A 6 2.55 -3.19 -24.73
CA PRO A 6 1.36 -2.94 -25.54
C PRO A 6 0.93 -1.46 -25.44
N THR A 7 0.62 -0.88 -26.59
CA THR A 7 0.01 0.44 -26.74
C THR A 7 -1.35 0.51 -26.03
N ILE A 8 -1.58 1.60 -25.30
CA ILE A 8 -2.65 1.80 -24.30
C ILE A 8 -4.08 1.85 -24.91
N THR A 9 -4.26 1.72 -26.22
CA THR A 9 -5.51 2.11 -26.90
C THR A 9 -6.60 1.05 -27.06
N GLU A 10 -6.44 -0.19 -26.61
CA GLU A 10 -7.54 -1.18 -26.63
C GLU A 10 -7.62 -2.04 -25.35
N GLN A 11 -7.86 -1.41 -24.20
CA GLN A 11 -8.42 -2.15 -23.07
C GLN A 11 -9.94 -2.27 -23.26
N ARG A 12 -10.41 -3.44 -23.73
CA ARG A 12 -11.85 -3.78 -23.69
C ARG A 12 -12.33 -3.71 -22.24
N TRP A 13 -13.18 -2.72 -21.97
CA TRP A 13 -13.84 -2.52 -20.68
C TRP A 13 -14.83 -3.66 -20.43
N VAL A 14 -14.41 -4.65 -19.63
CA VAL A 14 -15.35 -5.63 -19.08
C VAL A 14 -16.03 -4.99 -17.87
N PRO A 15 -17.38 -4.88 -17.83
CA PRO A 15 -18.09 -4.41 -16.66
C PRO A 15 -17.73 -5.29 -15.44
N PHE A 16 -17.59 -4.67 -14.28
CA PHE A 16 -17.26 -5.38 -13.04
C PHE A 16 -18.26 -4.94 -11.97
N ALA A 17 -19.29 -5.75 -11.77
CA ALA A 17 -20.31 -5.51 -10.76
C ALA A 17 -19.87 -5.98 -9.35
N LEU A 18 -19.18 -5.11 -8.61
CA LEU A 18 -19.05 -5.22 -7.13
C LEU A 18 -20.22 -4.55 -6.38
N SER A 19 -21.27 -4.14 -7.10
CA SER A 19 -22.31 -3.21 -6.66
C SER A 19 -23.12 -3.67 -5.43
N ARG A 20 -23.11 -4.96 -5.09
CA ARG A 20 -23.93 -5.50 -4.00
C ARG A 20 -23.26 -5.47 -2.62
N TRP A 21 -21.95 -5.24 -2.53
CA TRP A 21 -21.19 -5.37 -1.27
C TRP A 21 -20.26 -4.20 -0.93
N VAL A 22 -20.18 -3.18 -1.78
CA VAL A 22 -19.29 -2.04 -1.57
C VAL A 22 -20.10 -0.74 -1.62
N PRO A 23 -20.39 -0.10 -0.46
CA PRO A 23 -21.01 1.21 -0.47
C PRO A 23 -20.07 2.20 -1.18
N PHE A 24 -20.52 2.75 -2.33
CA PHE A 24 -19.86 3.79 -3.15
C PHE A 24 -18.31 3.78 -3.09
N ALA A 25 -17.68 3.07 -4.03
CA ALA A 25 -16.22 2.98 -4.12
C ALA A 25 -15.55 4.36 -4.07
N LEU A 26 -14.47 4.48 -3.27
CA LEU A 26 -13.71 5.71 -3.08
C LEU A 26 -13.31 6.37 -4.42
N SER A 27 -12.90 5.58 -5.41
CA SER A 27 -12.57 6.04 -6.77
C SER A 27 -13.68 6.88 -7.39
N LYS A 28 -14.94 6.46 -7.26
CA LYS A 28 -16.07 7.19 -7.85
C LYS A 28 -16.22 8.57 -7.22
N ARG A 29 -16.02 8.68 -5.91
CA ARG A 29 -16.03 9.96 -5.19
C ARG A 29 -14.85 10.85 -5.59
N LEU A 30 -13.67 10.26 -5.76
CA LEU A 30 -12.49 10.98 -6.27
C LEU A 30 -12.74 11.52 -7.69
N ASN A 31 -13.29 10.70 -8.58
CA ASN A 31 -13.59 11.09 -9.96
C ASN A 31 -14.62 12.22 -10.04
N ILE A 32 -15.68 12.16 -9.23
CA ILE A 32 -16.65 13.26 -9.13
C ILE A 32 -15.95 14.54 -8.66
N GLY A 33 -15.07 14.44 -7.66
CA GLY A 33 -14.28 15.58 -7.18
C GLY A 33 -13.38 16.18 -8.26
N ILE A 34 -12.68 15.33 -9.03
CA ILE A 34 -11.81 15.77 -10.14
C ILE A 34 -12.63 16.45 -11.23
N ALA A 35 -13.75 15.86 -11.65
CA ALA A 35 -14.60 16.39 -12.71
C ALA A 35 -15.20 17.78 -12.39
N ASN A 36 -15.41 18.08 -11.10
CA ASN A 36 -15.94 19.38 -10.65
C ASN A 36 -14.84 20.38 -10.26
N ALA A 37 -13.56 19.97 -10.25
CA ALA A 37 -12.47 20.83 -9.80
C ALA A 37 -12.01 21.79 -10.91
N THR A 38 -11.94 23.08 -10.61
CA THR A 38 -11.63 24.15 -11.59
C THR A 38 -10.20 24.69 -11.57
N GLY A 39 -9.36 24.29 -10.61
CA GLY A 39 -7.94 24.74 -10.54
C GLY A 39 -7.07 24.26 -11.71
N GLU A 40 -5.74 24.35 -11.60
CA GLU A 40 -4.79 23.70 -12.54
C GLU A 40 -4.08 22.50 -11.91
N ILE A 41 -4.16 22.41 -10.58
CA ILE A 41 -3.59 21.34 -9.77
C ILE A 41 -4.75 20.59 -9.10
N ILE A 42 -4.62 19.28 -8.99
CA ILE A 42 -5.54 18.38 -8.30
C ILE A 42 -4.79 17.72 -7.16
N MET A 43 -5.26 17.88 -5.93
CA MET A 43 -4.65 17.25 -4.77
C MET A 43 -5.66 16.35 -4.07
N ARG A 44 -5.27 15.10 -3.80
CA ARG A 44 -6.06 14.20 -2.95
C ARG A 44 -5.68 14.41 -1.48
N MET A 45 -6.66 14.70 -0.63
CA MET A 45 -6.50 14.79 0.82
C MET A 45 -7.43 13.79 1.50
N ASP A 46 -7.00 13.13 2.58
CA ASP A 46 -7.71 12.03 3.23
C ASP A 46 -8.05 12.37 4.69
N ALA A 47 -9.21 11.92 5.15
CA ALA A 47 -9.76 12.27 6.47
C ALA A 47 -9.00 11.63 7.64
N HIS A 48 -8.16 10.63 7.38
CA HIS A 48 -7.28 10.02 8.37
C HIS A 48 -5.94 10.74 8.53
N SER A 49 -5.83 11.97 8.03
CA SER A 49 -4.61 12.75 8.07
C SER A 49 -4.85 14.21 8.46
N THR A 50 -3.82 14.79 9.09
CA THR A 50 -3.72 16.24 9.30
C THR A 50 -2.50 16.78 8.58
N TYR A 51 -2.62 18.03 8.12
CA TYR A 51 -1.69 18.64 7.19
C TYR A 51 -1.17 19.96 7.77
N PRO A 52 0.15 20.21 7.75
CA PRO A 52 0.71 21.51 8.11
C PRO A 52 0.19 22.64 7.18
N PRO A 53 0.17 23.91 7.64
CA PRO A 53 -0.24 25.03 6.79
C PRO A 53 0.54 25.16 5.48
N SER A 54 1.82 24.75 5.48
CA SER A 54 2.70 24.76 4.32
C SER A 54 2.53 23.56 3.37
N TYR A 55 1.65 22.60 3.68
CA TYR A 55 1.54 21.34 2.94
C TYR A 55 1.19 21.58 1.47
N VAL A 56 0.16 22.37 1.21
CA VAL A 56 -0.33 22.62 -0.16
C VAL A 56 0.68 23.44 -0.95
N SER A 57 1.12 24.59 -0.42
CA SER A 57 2.09 25.46 -1.10
C SER A 57 3.43 24.77 -1.33
N GLY A 58 3.88 23.92 -0.41
CA GLY A 58 5.07 23.10 -0.58
C GLY A 58 4.94 22.13 -1.74
N LEU A 59 3.83 21.38 -1.83
CA LEU A 59 3.63 20.38 -2.88
C LEU A 59 3.56 21.04 -4.25
N VAL A 60 2.84 22.17 -4.35
CA VAL A 60 2.76 22.98 -5.58
C VAL A 60 4.14 23.50 -5.98
N GLY A 61 4.90 24.07 -5.04
CA GLY A 61 6.25 24.57 -5.33
C GLY A 61 7.21 23.48 -5.81
N TRP A 62 7.11 22.25 -5.28
CA TRP A 62 7.89 21.12 -5.78
C TRP A 62 7.41 20.63 -7.15
N LEU A 63 6.10 20.66 -7.43
CA LEU A 63 5.51 20.31 -8.73
C LEU A 63 6.00 21.27 -9.83
N GLU A 64 6.13 22.55 -9.51
CA GLU A 64 6.69 23.58 -10.40
C GLU A 64 8.19 23.39 -10.63
N ARG A 65 8.99 23.26 -9.56
CA ARG A 65 10.46 23.14 -9.66
C ARG A 65 10.95 21.90 -10.40
N THR A 66 10.25 20.79 -10.25
CA THR A 66 10.69 19.49 -10.77
C THR A 66 10.05 19.13 -12.10
N HIS A 67 9.00 19.85 -12.51
CA HIS A 67 8.14 19.46 -13.62
C HIS A 67 7.64 18.01 -13.49
N ALA A 68 7.44 17.52 -12.26
CA ALA A 68 6.82 16.22 -12.02
C ALA A 68 5.32 16.27 -12.39
N ASP A 69 4.76 15.10 -12.64
CA ASP A 69 3.33 14.94 -12.92
C ASP A 69 2.54 14.68 -11.63
N ASN A 70 3.21 14.10 -10.63
CA ASN A 70 2.68 13.87 -9.29
C ASN A 70 3.76 14.11 -8.23
N VAL A 71 3.45 14.89 -7.20
CA VAL A 71 4.33 15.08 -6.03
C VAL A 71 3.64 14.60 -4.76
N GLY A 72 4.40 13.92 -3.90
CA GLY A 72 3.97 13.55 -2.56
C GLY A 72 4.97 13.98 -1.48
N GLY A 73 4.45 14.09 -0.26
CA GLY A 73 5.24 14.24 0.95
C GLY A 73 5.37 12.93 1.73
N VAL A 74 6.25 12.92 2.73
CA VAL A 74 6.36 11.79 3.67
C VAL A 74 5.21 11.77 4.66
N TRP A 75 4.95 10.60 5.25
CA TRP A 75 3.97 10.38 6.28
C TRP A 75 4.67 10.26 7.62
N ILE A 76 4.24 11.08 8.57
CA ILE A 76 4.53 10.87 9.98
C ILE A 76 3.38 10.03 10.52
N THR A 77 3.59 8.71 10.61
CA THR A 77 2.58 7.83 11.20
C THR A 77 2.48 8.10 12.70
N VAL A 78 1.29 8.48 13.15
CA VAL A 78 1.00 8.80 14.56
C VAL A 78 -0.08 7.87 15.13
N PRO A 79 -0.01 7.54 16.42
CA PRO A 79 -1.03 6.74 17.07
C PRO A 79 -2.34 7.52 17.19
N ALA A 80 -3.46 6.93 16.74
CA ALA A 80 -4.79 7.55 16.89
C ALA A 80 -5.29 7.61 18.36
N ARG A 81 -4.67 6.86 19.26
CA ARG A 81 -4.87 6.93 20.71
C ARG A 81 -3.55 6.71 21.43
N GLN A 82 -3.36 7.35 22.58
CA GLN A 82 -2.17 7.19 23.42
C GLN A 82 -2.16 5.83 24.12
N THR A 83 -1.83 4.77 23.39
CA THR A 83 -1.70 3.40 23.91
C THR A 83 -0.42 2.76 23.37
N LEU A 84 0.19 1.86 24.14
CA LEU A 84 1.39 1.13 23.71
C LEU A 84 1.16 0.34 22.41
N VAL A 85 -0.04 -0.21 22.21
CA VAL A 85 -0.40 -0.92 20.98
C VAL A 85 -0.45 0.01 19.78
N ALA A 86 -1.11 1.17 19.90
CA ALA A 86 -1.15 2.14 18.80
C ALA A 86 0.24 2.71 18.49
N GLU A 87 1.09 2.94 19.50
CA GLU A 87 2.49 3.34 19.31
C GLU A 87 3.28 2.27 18.56
N ALA A 88 3.16 1.00 18.98
CA ALA A 88 3.82 -0.10 18.29
C ALA A 88 3.33 -0.25 16.83
N ILE A 89 2.03 -0.03 16.57
CA ILE A 89 1.47 0.01 15.21
C ILE A 89 2.09 1.15 14.39
N ALA A 90 2.20 2.35 14.98
CA ALA A 90 2.80 3.49 14.30
C ALA A 90 4.27 3.23 13.93
N LEU A 91 5.05 2.67 14.86
CA LEU A 91 6.44 2.29 14.63
C LEU A 91 6.57 1.20 13.56
N ALA A 92 5.72 0.16 13.60
CA ALA A 92 5.74 -0.90 12.60
C ALA A 92 5.41 -0.40 11.20
N LEU A 93 4.44 0.52 11.07
CA LEU A 93 4.05 1.13 9.80
C LEU A 93 5.08 2.14 9.25
N SER A 94 6.06 2.54 10.07
CA SER A 94 7.17 3.41 9.68
C SER A 94 8.50 2.63 9.55
N ASN A 95 8.46 1.30 9.63
CA ASN A 95 9.64 0.45 9.55
C ASN A 95 9.69 -0.35 8.23
N PRO A 96 10.85 -0.46 7.55
CA PRO A 96 10.98 -1.24 6.31
C PRO A 96 10.57 -2.71 6.43
N PHE A 97 10.78 -3.34 7.59
CA PHE A 97 10.33 -4.70 7.85
C PHE A 97 8.81 -4.81 7.82
N GLY A 98 8.06 -3.78 8.24
CA GLY A 98 6.60 -3.80 8.25
C GLY A 98 5.94 -3.42 6.94
N VAL A 99 6.50 -2.45 6.19
CA VAL A 99 5.85 -1.89 4.99
C VAL A 99 6.70 -1.94 3.72
N GLY A 100 7.84 -2.63 3.78
CA GLY A 100 8.80 -2.71 2.68
C GLY A 100 9.43 -1.36 2.36
N ASN A 101 9.62 -1.08 1.07
CA ASN A 101 10.19 0.17 0.58
C ASN A 101 9.14 1.25 0.27
N ALA A 102 8.02 1.28 1.01
CA ALA A 102 7.06 2.37 0.91
C ALA A 102 7.70 3.67 1.42
N CYS A 103 8.49 4.35 0.57
CA CYS A 103 9.34 5.49 0.92
C CYS A 103 8.57 6.62 1.59
N PHE A 104 7.32 6.84 1.20
CA PHE A 104 6.45 7.82 1.85
C PHE A 104 6.17 7.47 3.33
N ARG A 105 6.21 6.21 3.75
CA ARG A 105 6.03 5.79 5.15
C ARG A 105 7.33 5.73 5.94
N ILE A 106 8.37 5.15 5.35
CA ILE A 106 9.65 4.92 6.05
C ILE A 106 10.56 6.16 6.04
N GLY A 107 10.19 7.18 5.26
CA GLY A 107 10.96 8.40 5.08
C GLY A 107 12.05 8.28 4.02
N VAL A 108 12.51 9.43 3.55
CA VAL A 108 13.65 9.57 2.63
C VAL A 108 14.57 10.67 3.16
N LYS A 109 15.87 10.60 2.86
CA LYS A 109 16.83 11.63 3.30
C LYS A 109 16.83 12.84 2.38
N GLU A 110 16.63 12.60 1.10
CA GLU A 110 16.68 13.61 0.04
C GLU A 110 15.48 13.43 -0.90
N PRO A 111 15.04 14.50 -1.57
CA PRO A 111 14.02 14.43 -2.60
C PRO A 111 14.40 13.44 -3.71
N ARG A 112 13.46 12.63 -4.18
CA ARG A 112 13.74 11.57 -5.16
C ARG A 112 12.52 11.18 -6.00
N TRP A 113 12.81 10.63 -7.18
CA TRP A 113 11.83 9.93 -8.00
C TRP A 113 11.43 8.60 -7.35
N VAL A 114 10.14 8.28 -7.38
CA VAL A 114 9.54 7.07 -6.79
C VAL A 114 8.53 6.43 -7.73
N ASP A 115 8.10 5.21 -7.42
CA ASP A 115 7.10 4.49 -8.19
C ASP A 115 5.66 4.84 -7.79
N THR A 116 5.46 5.39 -6.59
CA THR A 116 4.15 5.78 -6.08
C THR A 116 4.28 6.77 -4.93
N VAL A 117 3.28 7.65 -4.80
CA VAL A 117 2.97 8.40 -3.59
C VAL A 117 1.47 8.32 -3.31
N PRO A 118 1.03 8.23 -2.05
CA PRO A 118 -0.37 8.44 -1.71
C PRO A 118 -0.66 9.94 -1.64
N PHE A 119 -1.94 10.32 -1.65
CA PHE A 119 -2.37 11.73 -1.51
C PHE A 119 -1.69 12.64 -2.54
N GLY A 120 -1.63 12.17 -3.78
CA GLY A 120 -0.86 12.85 -4.82
C GLY A 120 -1.33 14.27 -5.10
N CYS A 121 -0.35 15.13 -5.42
CA CYS A 121 -0.51 16.46 -5.97
C CYS A 121 -0.20 16.40 -7.46
N TYR A 122 -1.24 16.39 -8.28
CA TYR A 122 -1.17 16.15 -9.71
C TYR A 122 -1.39 17.44 -10.50
N ARG A 123 -0.75 17.55 -11.68
CA ARG A 123 -1.21 18.48 -12.72
C ARG A 123 -2.55 18.00 -13.25
N ARG A 124 -3.47 18.93 -13.59
CA ARG A 124 -4.78 18.57 -14.15
C ARG A 124 -4.67 17.68 -15.36
N GLU A 125 -3.77 18.07 -16.26
CA GLU A 125 -3.55 17.44 -17.56
C GLU A 125 -3.21 15.96 -17.45
N VAL A 126 -2.72 15.50 -16.28
CA VAL A 126 -2.56 14.08 -15.94
C VAL A 126 -3.84 13.29 -16.17
N PHE A 127 -4.98 13.83 -15.75
CA PHE A 127 -6.26 13.14 -15.88
C PHE A 127 -6.79 13.15 -17.32
N ASP A 128 -6.32 14.08 -18.17
CA ASP A 128 -6.71 14.14 -19.58
C ASP A 128 -5.99 13.07 -20.40
N HIS A 129 -4.72 12.77 -20.10
CA HIS A 129 -3.94 11.79 -20.84
C HIS A 129 -3.89 10.40 -20.20
N VAL A 130 -3.86 10.31 -18.86
CA VAL A 130 -3.89 9.03 -18.14
C VAL A 130 -5.33 8.53 -17.99
N GLY A 131 -6.31 9.43 -17.89
CA GLY A 131 -7.70 9.11 -17.55
C GLY A 131 -7.95 9.09 -16.04
N MET A 132 -9.19 8.82 -15.63
CA MET A 132 -9.66 8.88 -14.23
C MET A 132 -9.24 7.66 -13.39
N PHE A 133 -9.52 7.66 -12.07
CA PHE A 133 -9.32 6.48 -11.23
C PHE A 133 -10.26 5.33 -11.65
N ASP A 134 -9.77 4.10 -11.64
CA ASP A 134 -10.58 2.92 -11.93
C ASP A 134 -11.63 2.69 -10.82
N GLU A 135 -12.91 2.83 -11.16
CA GLU A 135 -14.03 2.69 -10.22
C GLU A 135 -14.28 1.25 -9.77
N ARG A 136 -13.71 0.27 -10.48
CA ARG A 136 -13.77 -1.15 -10.10
C ARG A 136 -12.91 -1.44 -8.87
N LEU A 137 -11.91 -0.59 -8.60
CA LEU A 137 -10.99 -0.74 -7.49
C LEU A 137 -11.54 -0.08 -6.21
N VAL A 138 -11.75 -0.88 -5.16
CA VAL A 138 -12.06 -0.36 -3.81
C VAL A 138 -10.80 -0.02 -3.04
N ARG A 139 -9.68 -0.63 -3.40
CA ARG A 139 -8.34 -0.36 -2.85
C ARG A 139 -7.30 -0.38 -3.95
N ASN A 140 -6.11 0.10 -3.62
CA ASN A 140 -4.96 0.22 -4.51
C ASN A 140 -5.18 1.19 -5.68
N GLN A 141 -6.08 2.16 -5.54
CA GLN A 141 -6.43 3.07 -6.63
C GLN A 141 -5.28 4.04 -6.94
N ASP A 142 -4.59 4.53 -5.91
CA ASP A 142 -3.38 5.32 -6.11
C ASP A 142 -2.25 4.50 -6.74
N ILE A 143 -2.09 3.23 -6.33
CA ILE A 143 -1.06 2.34 -6.86
C ILE A 143 -1.31 2.08 -8.35
N GLU A 144 -2.56 1.77 -8.71
CA GLU A 144 -2.98 1.57 -10.09
C GLU A 144 -2.80 2.84 -10.93
N PHE A 145 -3.30 3.97 -10.45
CA PHE A 145 -3.21 5.25 -11.14
C PHE A 145 -1.76 5.67 -11.36
N ASN A 146 -0.93 5.60 -10.32
CA ASN A 146 0.51 5.89 -10.41
C ASN A 146 1.24 4.92 -11.33
N SER A 147 0.80 3.67 -11.41
CA SER A 147 1.34 2.72 -12.38
C SER A 147 1.00 3.11 -13.81
N ARG A 148 -0.25 3.52 -14.09
CA ARG A 148 -0.64 4.01 -15.43
C ARG A 148 0.06 5.30 -15.80
N LEU A 149 0.16 6.25 -14.86
CA LEU A 149 0.93 7.48 -15.04
C LEU A 149 2.37 7.20 -15.46
N ARG A 150 3.07 6.31 -14.74
CA ARG A 150 4.43 5.91 -15.12
C ARG A 150 4.47 5.16 -16.46
N GLY A 151 3.46 4.34 -16.76
CA GLY A 151 3.32 3.67 -18.04
C GLY A 151 3.15 4.63 -19.22
N ALA A 152 2.55 5.80 -18.98
CA ALA A 152 2.43 6.90 -19.94
C ALA A 152 3.68 7.81 -19.99
N GLY A 153 4.76 7.45 -19.29
CA GLY A 153 6.00 8.25 -19.22
C GLY A 153 6.02 9.32 -18.14
N GLY A 154 4.96 9.43 -17.34
CA GLY A 154 4.86 10.39 -16.25
C GLY A 154 5.78 10.07 -15.08
N LYS A 155 6.15 11.12 -14.34
CA LYS A 155 7.15 11.07 -13.27
C LYS A 155 6.54 11.46 -11.92
N ILE A 156 6.88 10.67 -10.90
CA ILE A 156 6.37 10.83 -9.54
C ILE A 156 7.52 11.18 -8.61
N PHE A 157 7.38 12.29 -7.89
CA PHE A 157 8.40 12.83 -7.02
C PHE A 157 7.98 12.77 -5.56
N LEU A 158 8.92 12.45 -4.67
CA LEU A 158 8.73 12.43 -3.23
C LEU A 158 9.77 13.33 -2.58
N THR A 159 9.33 14.25 -1.72
CA THR A 159 10.22 15.11 -0.94
C THR A 159 10.05 14.90 0.57
N PRO A 160 11.14 14.86 1.36
CA PRO A 160 11.06 14.81 2.81
C PRO A 160 10.76 16.16 3.46
N GLU A 161 10.82 17.27 2.71
CA GLU A 161 10.55 18.62 3.22
C GLU A 161 9.06 18.83 3.54
N ILE A 162 8.21 18.00 2.95
CA ILE A 162 6.76 18.04 3.13
C ILE A 162 6.32 16.78 3.83
N TYR A 163 5.47 16.94 4.83
CA TYR A 163 4.91 15.81 5.56
C TYR A 163 3.43 15.99 5.87
N SER A 164 2.75 14.86 6.08
CA SER A 164 1.41 14.79 6.66
C SER A 164 1.42 13.85 7.86
N TYR A 165 0.62 14.14 8.87
CA TYR A 165 0.41 13.20 9.97
C TYR A 165 -0.65 12.19 9.55
N TYR A 166 -0.34 10.91 9.62
CA TYR A 166 -1.27 9.83 9.29
C TYR A 166 -1.64 9.05 10.55
N TYR A 167 -2.92 9.06 10.91
CA TYR A 167 -3.41 8.39 12.13
C TYR A 167 -3.60 6.90 11.89
N CYS A 168 -2.77 6.07 12.53
CA CYS A 168 -2.83 4.62 12.39
C CYS A 168 -4.00 4.00 13.15
N ARG A 169 -4.22 2.70 12.95
CA ARG A 169 -5.27 1.95 13.65
C ARG A 169 -4.96 1.85 15.15
N VAL A 170 -6.01 1.91 15.96
CA VAL A 170 -5.91 1.93 17.44
C VAL A 170 -5.44 0.59 18.04
N GLY A 171 -5.73 -0.53 17.38
CA GLY A 171 -5.46 -1.86 17.93
C GLY A 171 -5.22 -2.94 16.89
N LEU A 172 -4.75 -4.10 17.35
CA LEU A 172 -4.33 -5.22 16.50
C LEU A 172 -5.44 -5.73 15.59
N TRP A 173 -6.69 -5.75 16.04
CA TRP A 173 -7.82 -6.16 15.20
C TRP A 173 -8.09 -5.19 14.04
N GLY A 174 -7.96 -3.89 14.29
CA GLY A 174 -8.06 -2.88 13.24
C GLY A 174 -6.93 -3.00 12.22
N LEU A 175 -5.71 -3.27 12.70
CA LEU A 175 -4.55 -3.56 11.85
C LEU A 175 -4.77 -4.83 11.03
N TRP A 176 -5.25 -5.90 11.65
CA TRP A 176 -5.56 -7.19 11.00
C TRP A 176 -6.56 -7.00 9.87
N LYS A 177 -7.72 -6.39 10.15
CA LYS A 177 -8.76 -6.14 9.13
C LYS A 177 -8.21 -5.32 7.96
N GLN A 178 -7.46 -4.27 8.26
CA GLN A 178 -6.89 -3.41 7.23
C GLN A 178 -5.92 -4.19 6.33
N ASN A 179 -4.98 -4.94 6.90
CA ASN A 179 -3.96 -5.64 6.14
C ASN A 179 -4.51 -6.89 5.43
N PHE A 180 -5.45 -7.61 6.03
CA PHE A 180 -6.17 -8.69 5.35
C PHE A 180 -6.86 -8.20 4.08
N GLN A 181 -7.60 -7.10 4.18
CA GLN A 181 -8.22 -6.50 3.02
C GLN A 181 -7.18 -5.95 2.02
N ASN A 182 -6.00 -5.47 2.46
CA ASN A 182 -4.94 -5.05 1.53
C ASN A 182 -4.39 -6.23 0.74
N GLY A 183 -4.05 -7.34 1.40
CA GLY A 183 -3.58 -8.55 0.73
C GLY A 183 -4.61 -9.13 -0.23
N GLN A 184 -5.88 -9.18 0.19
CA GLN A 184 -7.00 -9.59 -0.66
C GLN A 184 -7.08 -8.73 -1.92
N TRP A 185 -7.05 -7.40 -1.75
CA TRP A 185 -7.13 -6.48 -2.86
C TRP A 185 -5.91 -6.48 -3.75
N ASN A 186 -4.73 -6.88 -3.30
CA ASN A 186 -3.60 -7.06 -4.21
C ASN A 186 -3.87 -8.13 -5.26
N ILE A 187 -4.52 -9.24 -4.87
CA ILE A 187 -4.89 -10.30 -5.80
C ILE A 187 -5.95 -9.81 -6.78
N TYR A 188 -6.96 -9.08 -6.29
CA TYR A 188 -7.99 -8.54 -7.17
C TYR A 188 -7.42 -7.49 -8.11
N THR A 189 -6.59 -6.58 -7.62
CA THR A 189 -5.94 -5.54 -8.42
C THR A 189 -5.06 -6.17 -9.49
N ILE A 190 -4.18 -7.12 -9.17
CA ILE A 190 -3.33 -7.74 -10.21
C ILE A 190 -4.15 -8.54 -11.23
N ALA A 191 -5.24 -9.18 -10.81
CA ALA A 191 -6.13 -9.87 -11.73
C ALA A 191 -6.88 -8.90 -12.66
N LEU A 192 -7.22 -7.70 -12.17
CA LEU A 192 -7.91 -6.66 -12.94
C LEU A 192 -6.96 -5.90 -13.88
N THR A 193 -5.73 -5.61 -13.43
CA THR A 193 -4.81 -4.70 -14.14
C THR A 193 -3.68 -5.43 -14.85
N GLY A 194 -3.22 -6.57 -14.34
CA GLY A 194 -2.07 -7.32 -14.88
C GLY A 194 -0.68 -6.75 -14.57
N TRP A 195 -0.54 -5.48 -14.14
CA TRP A 195 0.78 -4.81 -14.07
C TRP A 195 0.99 -3.83 -12.91
N SER A 196 -0.05 -3.42 -12.16
CA SER A 196 0.09 -2.25 -11.27
C SER A 196 0.80 -2.49 -9.95
N LEU A 197 1.10 -3.75 -9.61
CA LEU A 197 1.73 -4.13 -8.34
C LEU A 197 3.14 -4.68 -8.58
N SER A 198 4.08 -4.26 -7.74
CA SER A 198 5.43 -4.82 -7.71
C SER A 198 5.52 -6.08 -6.85
N TRP A 199 6.54 -6.91 -7.11
CA TRP A 199 6.76 -8.20 -6.46
C TRP A 199 6.72 -8.17 -4.92
N ARG A 200 7.15 -7.06 -4.30
CA ARG A 200 7.15 -6.86 -2.84
C ARG A 200 5.76 -6.97 -2.21
N HIS A 201 4.70 -6.68 -2.95
CA HIS A 201 3.31 -6.80 -2.48
C HIS A 201 2.90 -8.26 -2.27
N PHE A 202 3.66 -9.21 -2.81
CA PHE A 202 3.42 -10.65 -2.71
C PHE A 202 4.35 -11.34 -1.70
N LEU A 203 5.28 -10.62 -1.07
CA LEU A 203 6.15 -11.18 -0.02
C LEU A 203 5.35 -11.75 1.17
N PRO A 204 4.32 -11.07 1.72
CA PRO A 204 3.53 -11.65 2.80
C PRO A 204 2.76 -12.90 2.38
N LEU A 205 2.32 -12.97 1.11
CA LEU A 205 1.70 -14.17 0.55
C LEU A 205 2.70 -15.32 0.52
N GLY A 206 3.92 -15.10 0.01
CA GLY A 206 4.98 -16.10 -0.01
C GLY A 206 5.34 -16.60 1.39
N PHE A 207 5.40 -15.70 2.37
CA PHE A 207 5.63 -16.06 3.78
C PHE A 207 4.54 -17.00 4.32
N VAL A 208 3.26 -16.64 4.17
CA VAL A 208 2.15 -17.47 4.67
C VAL A 208 2.03 -18.78 3.89
N ALA A 209 2.16 -18.75 2.56
CA ALA A 209 2.15 -19.95 1.74
C ALA A 209 3.32 -20.89 2.08
N GLY A 210 4.50 -20.34 2.39
CA GLY A 210 5.66 -21.09 2.86
C GLY A 210 5.40 -21.79 4.20
N LEU A 211 4.81 -21.09 5.18
CA LEU A 211 4.43 -21.69 6.46
C LEU A 211 3.38 -22.79 6.31
N VAL A 212 2.30 -22.53 5.57
CA VAL A 212 1.21 -23.49 5.36
C VAL A 212 1.71 -24.70 4.56
N GLY A 213 2.46 -24.46 3.48
CA GLY A 213 2.98 -25.51 2.61
C GLY A 213 4.00 -26.40 3.32
N SER A 214 5.01 -25.81 3.97
CA SER A 214 6.01 -26.60 4.71
C SER A 214 5.43 -27.30 5.92
N GLY A 215 4.52 -26.66 6.67
CA GLY A 215 3.84 -27.27 7.81
C GLY A 215 2.91 -28.42 7.41
N GLY A 216 2.15 -28.25 6.31
CA GLY A 216 1.29 -29.30 5.77
C GLY A 216 2.08 -30.49 5.24
N LEU A 217 3.17 -30.24 4.49
CA LEU A 217 4.04 -31.30 3.98
C LEU A 217 4.78 -32.04 5.10
N ALA A 218 5.08 -31.39 6.23
CA ALA A 218 5.74 -32.01 7.37
C ALA A 218 4.91 -33.14 8.02
N LEU A 219 3.59 -33.17 7.79
CA LEU A 219 2.71 -34.24 8.30
C LEU A 219 3.00 -35.59 7.64
N GLU A 220 3.33 -35.59 6.34
CA GLU A 220 3.64 -36.79 5.56
C GLU A 220 5.15 -36.99 5.37
N PHE A 221 5.90 -35.89 5.30
CA PHE A 221 7.33 -35.86 5.02
C PHE A 221 8.06 -35.08 6.13
N PRO A 222 8.50 -35.76 7.22
CA PRO A 222 9.06 -35.10 8.40
C PRO A 222 10.24 -34.17 8.12
N THR A 223 10.98 -34.36 7.03
CA THR A 223 12.07 -33.47 6.60
C THR A 223 11.64 -32.01 6.38
N PHE A 224 10.37 -31.76 6.06
CA PHE A 224 9.83 -30.40 5.89
C PHE A 224 9.71 -29.63 7.21
N VAL A 225 9.81 -30.29 8.37
CA VAL A 225 9.88 -29.60 9.68
C VAL A 225 11.08 -28.65 9.75
N TRP A 226 12.19 -28.99 9.10
CA TRP A 226 13.38 -28.14 9.03
C TRP A 226 13.14 -26.89 8.20
N LEU A 227 12.42 -27.01 7.07
CA LEU A 227 12.05 -25.85 6.26
C LEU A 227 11.07 -24.94 7.01
N PHE A 228 10.05 -25.52 7.65
CA PHE A 228 9.11 -24.77 8.48
C PHE A 228 9.84 -24.03 9.61
N GLY A 229 10.68 -24.75 10.35
CA GLY A 229 11.51 -24.20 11.41
C GLY A 229 12.44 -23.09 10.92
N ALA A 230 13.08 -23.27 9.76
CA ALA A 230 13.95 -22.25 9.16
C ALA A 230 13.18 -20.97 8.81
N ILE A 231 11.98 -21.08 8.22
CA ILE A 231 11.12 -19.92 7.93
C ILE A 231 10.72 -19.20 9.22
N VAL A 232 10.29 -19.94 10.24
CA VAL A 232 9.90 -19.37 11.55
C VAL A 232 11.09 -18.67 12.21
N VAL A 233 12.25 -19.32 12.29
CA VAL A 233 13.46 -18.74 12.90
C VAL A 233 13.91 -17.50 12.14
N ALA A 234 13.99 -17.56 10.81
CA ALA A 234 14.38 -16.40 9.99
C ALA A 234 13.41 -15.22 10.20
N TYR A 235 12.10 -15.49 10.27
CA TYR A 235 11.11 -14.46 10.56
C TYR A 235 11.28 -13.87 11.97
N LEU A 236 11.40 -14.70 13.00
CA LEU A 236 11.54 -14.25 14.39
C LEU A 236 12.79 -13.41 14.59
N VAL A 237 13.93 -13.83 14.02
CA VAL A 237 15.17 -13.05 14.05
C VAL A 237 14.97 -11.70 13.38
N SER A 238 14.43 -11.68 12.15
CA SER A 238 14.19 -10.42 11.40
C SER A 238 13.25 -9.47 12.14
N ALA A 239 12.14 -10.00 12.69
CA ALA A 239 11.16 -9.24 13.45
C ALA A 239 11.75 -8.67 14.74
N MET A 240 12.57 -9.46 15.45
CA MET A 240 13.26 -9.00 16.65
C MET A 240 14.29 -7.93 16.34
N THR A 241 15.11 -8.10 15.29
CA THR A 241 16.09 -7.09 14.86
C THR A 241 15.39 -5.77 14.50
N ALA A 242 14.30 -5.82 13.73
CA ALA A 242 13.50 -4.65 13.38
C ALA A 242 12.86 -3.99 14.61
N ALA A 243 12.37 -4.78 15.56
CA ALA A 243 11.79 -4.31 16.82
C ALA A 243 12.83 -3.56 17.66
N LEU A 244 13.99 -4.17 17.91
CA LEU A 244 15.08 -3.58 18.69
C LEU A 244 15.57 -2.27 18.06
N GLY A 245 15.66 -2.19 16.74
CA GLY A 245 16.01 -0.96 16.02
C GLY A 245 14.97 0.15 16.21
N SER A 246 13.68 -0.19 16.14
CA SER A 246 12.56 0.77 16.18
C SER A 246 12.22 1.25 17.59
N SER A 247 12.54 0.46 18.62
CA SER A 247 12.24 0.78 20.02
C SER A 247 13.39 1.46 20.78
N LYS A 248 14.50 1.83 20.11
CA LYS A 248 15.63 2.50 20.78
C LYS A 248 15.17 3.80 21.44
N GLY A 249 15.53 3.98 22.72
CA GLY A 249 15.14 5.16 23.51
C GLY A 249 13.66 5.21 23.91
N ARG A 250 12.91 4.11 23.76
CA ARG A 250 11.47 4.01 24.10
C ARG A 250 11.22 2.97 25.19
N HIS A 251 9.96 2.87 25.63
CA HIS A 251 9.54 1.88 26.64
C HIS A 251 9.93 0.45 26.25
N ALA A 252 10.50 -0.28 27.22
CA ALA A 252 11.00 -1.64 27.03
C ALA A 252 9.94 -2.62 26.48
N SER A 253 8.66 -2.41 26.83
CA SER A 253 7.53 -3.23 26.38
C SER A 253 7.36 -3.24 24.85
N LEU A 254 7.82 -2.20 24.15
CA LEU A 254 7.78 -2.14 22.69
C LEU A 254 8.68 -3.19 22.04
N ARG A 255 9.76 -3.63 22.71
CA ARG A 255 10.62 -4.71 22.21
C ARG A 255 9.89 -6.05 22.08
N VAL A 256 8.91 -6.28 22.94
CA VAL A 256 8.07 -7.49 22.94
C VAL A 256 6.84 -7.31 22.05
N LEU A 257 6.26 -6.10 22.03
CA LEU A 257 5.03 -5.84 21.30
C LEU A 257 5.24 -5.67 19.80
N LEU A 258 6.36 -5.09 19.35
CA LEU A 258 6.64 -4.87 17.93
C LEU A 258 6.71 -6.16 17.11
N PRO A 259 7.39 -7.24 17.55
CA PRO A 259 7.36 -8.52 16.84
C PRO A 259 5.94 -9.06 16.66
N VAL A 260 5.07 -8.89 17.67
CA VAL A 260 3.66 -9.28 17.59
C VAL A 260 2.90 -8.42 16.57
N VAL A 261 3.12 -7.10 16.56
CA VAL A 261 2.51 -6.19 15.57
C VAL A 261 2.95 -6.55 14.15
N PHE A 262 4.25 -6.80 13.92
CA PHE A 262 4.74 -7.24 12.63
C PHE A 262 4.11 -8.57 12.21
N LEU A 263 4.00 -9.54 13.14
CA LEU A 263 3.35 -10.82 12.87
C LEU A 263 1.89 -10.65 12.46
N VAL A 264 1.13 -9.83 13.20
CA VAL A 264 -0.26 -9.49 12.87
C VAL A 264 -0.33 -8.85 11.48
N LEU A 265 0.56 -7.90 11.17
CA LEU A 265 0.60 -7.24 9.87
C LEU A 265 0.85 -8.25 8.74
N HIS A 266 1.94 -9.02 8.80
CA HIS A 266 2.34 -9.93 7.73
C HIS A 266 1.41 -11.13 7.58
N LEU A 267 0.97 -11.75 8.69
CA LEU A 267 0.04 -12.88 8.63
C LEU A 267 -1.29 -12.45 8.06
N SER A 268 -1.88 -11.37 8.58
CA SER A 268 -3.18 -10.92 8.07
C SER A 268 -3.11 -10.55 6.59
N TYR A 269 -2.05 -9.87 6.16
CA TYR A 269 -1.81 -9.55 4.76
C TYR A 269 -1.69 -10.80 3.89
N GLY A 270 -0.82 -11.75 4.25
CA GLY A 270 -0.61 -12.98 3.47
C GLY A 270 -1.86 -13.87 3.43
N LEU A 271 -2.57 -14.01 4.55
CA LEU A 271 -3.85 -14.72 4.61
C LEU A 271 -4.92 -14.02 3.77
N GLY A 272 -4.94 -12.69 3.77
CA GLY A 272 -5.79 -11.88 2.90
C GLY A 272 -5.53 -12.18 1.43
N SER A 273 -4.25 -12.26 1.03
CA SER A 273 -3.88 -12.64 -0.33
C SER A 273 -4.31 -14.07 -0.68
N LEU A 274 -4.07 -15.07 0.20
CA LEU A 274 -4.56 -16.43 -0.03
C LEU A 274 -6.08 -16.48 -0.20
N TRP A 275 -6.81 -15.75 0.65
CA TRP A 275 -8.26 -15.61 0.53
C TRP A 275 -8.66 -14.93 -0.78
N GLY A 276 -7.93 -13.91 -1.22
CA GLY A 276 -8.12 -13.28 -2.52
C GLY A 276 -8.03 -14.29 -3.66
N ILE A 277 -7.04 -15.19 -3.64
CA ILE A 277 -6.88 -16.24 -4.66
C ILE A 277 -8.09 -17.19 -4.68
N THR A 278 -8.53 -17.69 -3.53
CA THR A 278 -9.63 -18.66 -3.45
C THR A 278 -10.99 -18.05 -3.81
N THR A 279 -11.15 -16.74 -3.65
CA THR A 279 -12.40 -16.03 -3.93
C THR A 279 -12.44 -15.32 -5.27
N LEU A 280 -11.30 -15.22 -5.97
CA LEU A 280 -11.18 -14.49 -7.24
C LEU A 280 -12.22 -14.92 -8.27
N ALA A 281 -12.42 -16.23 -8.46
CA ALA A 281 -13.38 -16.78 -9.41
C ALA A 281 -14.84 -16.38 -9.09
N ARG A 282 -15.19 -16.24 -7.80
CA ARG A 282 -16.53 -15.79 -7.38
C ARG A 282 -16.71 -14.32 -7.71
N VAL A 283 -15.71 -13.50 -7.40
CA VAL A 283 -15.73 -12.06 -7.70
C VAL A 283 -15.84 -11.80 -9.21
N TRP A 284 -15.14 -12.58 -10.04
CA TRP A 284 -15.23 -12.49 -11.50
C TRP A 284 -16.58 -12.98 -12.06
N ARG A 285 -17.17 -14.04 -11.49
CA ARG A 285 -18.45 -14.60 -11.96
C ARG A 285 -19.66 -13.70 -11.72
N TYR A 286 -19.63 -12.86 -10.69
CA TYR A 286 -20.70 -11.90 -10.41
C TYR A 286 -20.46 -10.52 -11.05
N GLY A 287 -19.32 -10.35 -11.73
CA GLY A 287 -18.93 -9.09 -12.38
C GLY A 287 -19.40 -8.97 -13.83
N ASN A 288 -19.57 -10.09 -14.53
CA ASN A 288 -20.01 -10.19 -15.93
C ASN A 288 -21.53 -10.26 -16.06
#